data_AF-A0A450UTY4-F1
#
_entry.id   AF-A0A450UTY4-F1
#
_cell.length_a   1.000
_cell.length_b   1.000
_cell.length_c   1.000
_cell.angle_alpha   90.00
_cell.angle_beta   90.00
_cell.angle_gamma   90.00
#
_symmetry.space_group_name_H-M   'P 1'
#
loop_
_entity.id
_entity.type
_entity.pdbx_description
1 polymer ?
#
loop_
_entity_poly.entity_id
_entity_poly.type
_entity_poly.pdbx_seq_one_letter_code
_entity_poly.pdbx_strand_id
1 'polypeptide(L)' 'MKDPIVEEVRQHRMEHTRQFNADLHLICEDLRALEKNLGDRVVELQPKRLRPTTGSRR' A
#
# COMPACT_ATOMS: atom_id res chain seq x y z
N MET A 1 -25.33 1.02 -5.15
CA MET A 1 -24.96 2.44 -5.16
C MET A 1 -23.44 2.51 -5.21
N LYS A 2 -22.85 3.25 -6.16
CA LYS A 2 -21.40 3.50 -6.14
C LYS A 2 -21.13 4.60 -5.12
N ASP A 3 -20.19 4.36 -4.21
CA ASP A 3 -19.79 5.33 -3.20
C ASP A 3 -18.97 6.44 -3.87
N PRO A 4 -19.37 7.73 -3.74
CA PRO A 4 -18.68 8.83 -4.38
C PRO A 4 -17.22 8.98 -3.93
N ILE A 5 -16.90 8.67 -2.66
CA ILE A 5 -15.52 8.73 -2.13
C ILE A 5 -14.65 7.67 -2.80
N VAL A 6 -15.20 6.46 -2.96
CA VAL A 6 -14.48 5.36 -3.63
C VAL A 6 -14.21 5.69 -5.09
N GLU A 7 -15.14 6.35 -5.77
CA GLU A 7 -14.95 6.74 -7.17
C GLU A 7 -13.86 7.79 -7.31
N GLU A 8 -13.83 8.82 -6.45
CA GLU A 8 -12.76 9.83 -6.42
C GLU A 8 -11.38 9.20 -6.20
N VAL A 9 -11.26 8.32 -5.20
CA VAL A 9 -10.01 7.58 -4.93
C VAL A 9 -9.58 6.77 -6.15
N ARG A 10 -10.51 6.14 -6.86
CA ARG A 10 -10.20 5.39 -8.09
C ARG A 10 -9.73 6.30 -9.21
N GLN A 11 -10.33 7.47 -9.38
CA GLN A 11 -9.89 8.45 -10.39
C GLN A 11 -8.44 8.87 -10.14
N HIS A 12 -8.11 9.27 -8.91
CA HIS A 12 -6.73 9.65 -8.55
C HIS A 12 -5.73 8.51 -8.73
N ARG A 13 -6.10 7.28 -8.33
CA ARG A 13 -5.24 6.10 -8.56
C ARG A 13 -5.00 5.84 -10.04
N MET A 14 -6.03 5.98 -10.87
CA MET A 14 -5.92 5.79 -12.32
C MET A 14 -5.07 6.87 -12.98
N GLU A 15 -5.21 8.12 -12.55
CA GLU A 15 -4.40 9.23 -13.02
C GLU A 15 -2.91 9.01 -12.72
N HIS A 16 -2.58 8.68 -11.47
CA HIS A 16 -1.20 8.35 -11.08
C HIS A 16 -0.67 7.14 -11.86
N THR A 17 -1.46 6.08 -12.01
CA THR A 17 -1.05 4.89 -12.81
C THR A 17 -0.72 5.25 -14.26
N ARG A 18 -1.47 6.18 -14.87
CA ARG A 18 -1.22 6.65 -16.25
C ARG A 18 0.08 7.43 -16.37
N GLN A 19 0.48 8.20 -15.35
CA GLN A 19 1.76 8.93 -15.35
C GLN A 19 2.96 7.99 -15.49
N PHE A 20 2.84 6.74 -15.01
CA PHE A 20 3.85 5.70 -15.11
C PHE A 20 3.60 4.68 -16.22
N ASN A 21 2.68 4.95 -17.17
CA ASN A 21 2.29 4.01 -18.22
C ASN A 21 1.85 2.62 -17.70
N ALA A 22 1.27 2.59 -16.50
CA ALA A 22 0.94 1.36 -15.78
C ALA A 22 2.13 0.42 -15.50
N ASP A 23 3.36 0.94 -15.53
CA ASP A 23 4.55 0.19 -15.11
C ASP A 23 4.59 0.11 -13.58
N LEU A 24 4.31 -1.09 -13.07
CA LEU A 24 4.31 -1.35 -11.63
C LEU A 24 5.67 -1.11 -10.99
N HIS A 25 6.76 -1.34 -11.72
CA HIS A 25 8.09 -1.15 -11.19
C HIS A 25 8.35 0.32 -10.88
N LEU A 26 8.06 1.19 -11.85
CA LEU A 26 8.24 2.64 -11.71
C LEU A 26 7.35 3.24 -10.62
N ILE A 27 6.10 2.78 -10.51
CA ILE A 27 5.18 3.21 -9.44
C ILE A 27 5.77 2.85 -8.07
N CYS A 28 6.27 1.63 -7.91
CA CYS A 28 6.89 1.21 -6.66
C CYS A 28 8.18 1.98 -6.35
N GLU A 29 8.97 2.37 -7.36
CA GLU A 29 10.16 3.20 -7.17
C GLU A 29 9.80 4.61 -6.70
N ASP A 30 8.79 5.23 -7.29
CA ASP A 30 8.29 6.55 -6.89
C ASP A 30 7.80 6.56 -5.43
N LEU A 31 6.99 5.57 -5.05
CA LEU A 31 6.52 5.42 -3.68
C LEU A 31 7.69 5.26 -2.68
N ARG A 32 8.69 4.44 -3.01
CA ARG A 32 9.91 4.29 -2.18
C ARG A 32 10.71 5.59 -2.10
N ALA A 33 10.77 6.38 -3.16
CA ALA A 33 11.45 7.68 -3.15
C ALA A 33 10.71 8.68 -2.25
N LEU A 34 9.37 8.71 -2.33
CA LEU A 34 8.51 9.51 -1.46
C LEU A 34 8.66 9.11 0.01
N GLU A 35 8.68 7.81 0.33
CA GLU A 35 8.93 7.31 1.69
C GLU A 35 10.28 7.80 2.25
N LYS A 36 11.36 7.74 1.45
CA LYS A 36 12.69 8.24 1.88
C LYS A 36 12.67 9.74 2.20
N ASN A 37 11.89 10.52 1.47
CA ASN A 37 11.77 11.97 1.69
C ASN A 37 10.93 12.32 2.93
N LEU A 38 10.05 11.41 3.37
CA LEU A 38 9.19 11.61 4.53
C LEU A 38 9.89 11.36 5.87
N GLY A 39 11.05 10.68 5.85
CA GLY A 39 11.88 10.41 7.03
C GLY A 39 11.06 9.79 8.17
N ASP A 40 11.04 10.45 9.32
CA ASP A 40 10.40 9.97 10.56
C ASP A 40 8.87 9.89 10.50
N ARG A 41 8.24 10.35 9.41
CA ARG A 41 6.79 10.26 9.22
C ARG A 41 6.33 8.87 8.75
N VAL A 42 7.26 8.01 8.34
CA VAL A 42 6.98 6.62 7.95
C VAL A 42 7.20 5.71 9.16
N VAL A 43 6.15 5.00 9.59
CA VAL A 43 6.23 4.07 10.71
C VAL A 43 6.46 2.65 10.19
N GLU A 44 7.60 2.06 10.54
CA GLU A 44 7.86 0.65 10.29
C GLU A 44 7.30 -0.22 11.42
N LEU A 45 6.19 -0.92 11.15
CA LEU A 45 5.59 -1.83 12.11
C LEU A 45 6.24 -3.22 12.02
N GLN A 46 6.82 -3.67 13.13
CA GLN A 46 7.38 -5.02 13.22
C GLN A 46 6.29 -6.08 13.03
N PRO A 47 6.58 -7.20 12.33
CA PRO A 47 5.60 -8.25 12.10
C PRO A 47 5.11 -8.84 13.42
N LYS A 48 3.79 -9.07 13.53
CA LYS A 48 3.19 -9.72 14.70
C LYS A 48 3.70 -11.16 14.79
N ARG A 49 4.33 -11.52 15.92
CA ARG A 49 4.72 -12.91 16.18
C ARG A 49 3.47 -13.77 16.29
N LEU A 50 3.38 -14.80 15.45
CA LEU A 50 2.33 -15.81 15.57
C LEU A 50 2.54 -16.57 16.89
N ARG A 51 1.51 -16.62 17.74
CA ARG A 51 1.53 -17.53 18.89
C ARG A 51 1.38 -18.95 18.33
N PRO A 52 2.15 -19.95 18.82
CA PRO A 52 1.91 -21.32 18.43
C PRO A 52 0.46 -21.66 18.74
N THR A 53 -0.28 -22.13 17.73
CA THR A 53 -1.60 -22.70 17.94
C THR A 53 -1.40 -23.95 18.77
N THR A 54 -1.90 -23.97 20.00
CA THR A 54 -2.01 -25.21 20.78
C THR A 54 -2.95 -26.11 20.00
N GLY A 55 -2.38 -27.05 19.25
CA GLY A 55 -3.13 -27.97 18.42
C GLY A 55 -4.14 -28.73 19.25
N SER A 56 -5.43 -28.51 19.00
CA SER A 56 -6.45 -29.50 19.31
C SER A 56 -6.34 -30.59 18.24
N ARG A 57 -5.43 -31.55 18.47
CA ARG A 57 -5.50 -32.86 17.83
C ARG A 57 -6.70 -33.57 18.47
N ARG A 58 -7.80 -33.68 17.71
CA ARG A 58 -8.81 -34.72 17.93
C ARG A 58 -8.47 -35.92 17.05
#